data_AF-A0A2N0XEA1-F1
#
_entry.id   AF-A0A2N0XEA1-F1
#
_cell.length_a   1.000
_cell.length_b   1.000
_cell.length_c   1.000
_cell.angle_alpha   90.00
_cell.angle_beta   90.00
_cell.angle_gamma   90.00
#
_symmetry.space_group_name_H-M   'P 1'
#
loop_
_entity.id
_entity.type
_entity.pdbx_description
1 polymer ?
#
loop_
_entity_poly.entity_id
_entity_poly.type
_entity_poly.pdbx_seq_one_letter_code
_entity_poly.pdbx_strand_id
1 'polypeptide(L)'
;MIQKYYKNQILIICVILLGLLFTIKQLIEYNDTVNGGNNYTTKIIKQNCHAAPRMKSTIWINFNEKTYSVGIPYNECVNYSVNDKIEVLYNKNNDEFIYRVKNPKYLKNIILLGIFLLIFLLPWRYINEKLLIVRASRN
;
A
#
# COMPACT_ATOMS: atom_id res chain seq x y z
N MET A 1 2.51 39.67 -4.43
CA MET A 1 1.84 38.40 -4.77
C MET A 1 1.44 37.73 -3.45
N ILE A 2 0.15 37.76 -3.09
CA ILE A 2 -0.32 37.27 -1.77
C ILE A 2 -0.07 35.75 -1.72
N GLN A 3 0.83 35.32 -0.85
CA GLN A 3 1.25 33.93 -0.74
C GLN A 3 0.15 33.15 0.00
N LYS A 4 -0.79 32.57 -0.77
CA LYS A 4 -2.01 31.87 -0.27
C LYS A 4 -1.72 30.54 0.46
N TYR A 5 -0.48 30.05 0.40
CA TYR A 5 -0.04 28.76 0.92
C TYR A 5 1.13 28.94 1.89
N TYR A 6 1.26 28.04 2.85
CA TYR A 6 2.47 27.96 3.68
C TYR A 6 3.62 27.31 2.89
N LYS A 7 4.88 27.69 3.14
CA LYS A 7 6.05 27.09 2.46
C LYS A 7 6.10 25.56 2.63
N ASN A 8 5.80 25.08 3.83
CA ASN A 8 5.79 23.64 4.15
C ASN A 8 4.63 22.89 3.48
N GLN A 9 3.56 23.59 3.14
CA GLN A 9 2.39 22.98 2.49
C GLN A 9 2.71 22.47 1.09
N ILE A 10 3.53 23.22 0.34
CA ILE A 10 3.99 22.81 -0.99
C ILE A 10 4.81 21.52 -0.90
N LEU A 11 5.72 21.43 0.07
CA LEU A 11 6.53 20.24 0.30
C LEU A 11 5.66 19.03 0.66
N ILE A 12 4.66 19.21 1.53
CA ILE A 12 3.71 18.13 1.90
C ILE A 12 2.93 17.64 0.67
N ILE A 13 2.43 18.55 -0.18
CA ILE A 13 1.74 18.19 -1.42
C ILE A 13 2.64 17.35 -2.32
N CYS A 14 3.90 17.75 -2.52
CA CYS A 14 4.85 16.99 -3.33
C CYS A 14 5.09 15.57 -2.78
N VAL A 15 5.25 15.42 -1.46
CA VAL A 15 5.42 14.12 -0.80
C VAL A 15 4.18 13.23 -0.99
N ILE A 16 2.97 13.79 -0.82
CA ILE A 16 1.72 13.06 -1.04
C ILE A 16 1.59 12.62 -2.51
N LEU A 17 1.92 13.50 -3.46
CA LEU A 17 1.90 13.18 -4.89
C LEU A 17 2.85 12.04 -5.24
N LEU A 18 4.09 12.07 -4.74
CA LEU A 18 5.04 10.98 -4.94
C LEU A 18 4.55 9.66 -4.34
N GLY A 19 3.99 9.70 -3.12
CA GLY A 19 3.39 8.52 -2.49
C GLY A 19 2.20 7.96 -3.27
N LEU A 20 1.38 8.83 -3.85
CA LEU A 20 0.22 8.45 -4.66
C LEU A 20 0.66 7.79 -5.97
N LEU A 21 1.61 8.39 -6.69
CA LEU A 21 2.19 7.81 -7.90
C LEU A 21 2.82 6.43 -7.63
N PHE A 22 3.58 6.32 -6.55
CA PHE A 22 4.18 5.05 -6.14
C PHE A 22 3.12 3.98 -5.83
N THR A 23 2.06 4.33 -5.10
CA THR A 23 0.98 3.39 -4.76
C THR A 23 0.18 2.97 -5.99
N ILE A 24 -0.04 3.88 -6.95
CA ILE A 24 -0.67 3.56 -8.25
C ILE A 24 0.19 2.57 -9.02
N LYS A 25 1.51 2.81 -9.11
CA LYS A 25 2.44 1.88 -9.75
C LYS A 25 2.35 0.48 -9.14
N GLN A 26 2.33 0.37 -7.81
CA GLN A 26 2.17 -0.92 -7.12
C GLN A 26 0.84 -1.63 -7.44
N LEU A 27 -0.25 -0.87 -7.59
CA LEU A 27 -1.54 -1.43 -7.97
C LEU A 27 -1.52 -1.98 -9.40
N ILE A 28 -0.89 -1.25 -10.34
CA ILE A 28 -0.75 -1.69 -11.73
C ILE A 28 0.07 -2.98 -11.78
N GLU A 29 1.26 -3.00 -11.17
CA GLU A 29 2.12 -4.18 -11.13
C GLU A 29 1.43 -5.40 -10.51
N TYR A 30 0.66 -5.19 -9.43
CA TYR A 30 -0.14 -6.25 -8.83
C TYR A 30 -1.19 -6.81 -9.80
N ASN A 31 -1.94 -5.93 -10.46
CA ASN A 31 -2.97 -6.33 -11.41
C ASN A 31 -2.37 -7.05 -12.63
N ASP A 32 -1.25 -6.55 -13.16
CA ASP A 32 -0.54 -7.17 -14.28
C ASP A 32 -0.05 -8.57 -13.90
N THR A 33 0.47 -8.75 -12.68
CA THR A 33 0.91 -10.06 -12.18
C THR A 33 -0.26 -11.02 -12.00
N VAL A 34 -1.39 -10.53 -11.44
CA VAL A 34 -2.60 -11.33 -11.22
C VAL A 34 -3.26 -11.75 -12.53
N ASN A 35 -3.30 -10.86 -13.52
CA ASN A 35 -3.95 -11.08 -14.81
C ASN A 35 -3.04 -11.80 -15.82
N GLY A 36 -1.72 -11.67 -15.68
CA GLY A 36 -0.73 -12.28 -16.56
C GLY A 36 -0.60 -13.80 -16.43
N GLY A 37 -1.24 -14.42 -15.42
CA GLY A 37 -1.36 -15.88 -15.32
C GLY A 37 -0.07 -16.61 -14.96
N ASN A 38 0.91 -15.94 -14.34
CA ASN A 38 2.15 -16.55 -13.86
C ASN A 38 1.92 -17.31 -12.53
N ASN A 39 0.98 -18.26 -12.53
CA ASN A 39 0.62 -19.04 -11.36
C ASN A 39 1.59 -20.24 -11.23
N TYR A 40 2.18 -20.39 -10.05
CA TYR A 40 3.08 -21.50 -9.74
C TYR A 40 2.57 -22.21 -8.51
N THR A 41 2.48 -23.54 -8.59
CA THR A 41 2.26 -24.38 -7.42
C THR A 41 3.60 -24.78 -6.85
N THR A 42 3.85 -24.43 -5.59
CA THR A 42 5.10 -24.76 -4.89
C THR A 42 4.81 -25.26 -3.48
N LYS A 43 5.83 -25.88 -2.86
CA LYS A 43 5.73 -26.38 -1.49
C LYS A 43 6.20 -25.33 -0.49
N ILE A 44 5.47 -25.22 0.61
CA ILE A 44 5.83 -24.38 1.74
C ILE A 44 6.97 -25.05 2.50
N ILE A 45 8.09 -24.35 2.65
CA ILE A 45 9.25 -24.84 3.42
C ILE A 45 9.21 -24.38 4.88
N LYS A 46 8.56 -23.25 5.13
CA LYS A 46 8.43 -22.63 6.45
C LYS A 46 7.21 -21.72 6.45
N GLN A 47 6.59 -21.53 7.61
CA GLN A 47 5.52 -20.56 7.79
C GLN A 47 5.65 -19.83 9.11
N ASN A 48 5.10 -18.63 9.15
CA ASN A 48 4.97 -17.83 10.35
C ASN A 48 3.64 -17.06 10.26
N CYS A 49 2.65 -17.55 10.99
CA CYS A 49 1.31 -16.98 11.02
C CYS A 49 1.12 -16.17 12.30
N HIS A 50 0.90 -14.88 12.16
CA HIS A 50 0.66 -13.98 13.30
C HIS A 50 -0.81 -13.58 13.37
N ALA A 51 -1.46 -13.91 14.49
CA ALA A 51 -2.83 -13.51 14.78
C ALA A 51 -2.97 -11.99 15.04
N ALA A 52 -1.86 -11.32 15.40
CA ALA A 52 -1.86 -9.90 15.69
C ALA A 52 -2.11 -9.08 14.39
N PRO A 53 -3.09 -8.16 14.37
CA PRO A 53 -3.53 -7.47 13.14
C PRO A 53 -2.47 -6.54 12.52
N ARG A 54 -1.38 -6.24 13.24
CA ARG A 54 -0.27 -5.40 12.75
C ARG A 54 0.96 -6.20 12.32
N MET A 55 0.95 -7.52 12.51
CA MET A 55 2.05 -8.39 12.10
C MET A 55 1.68 -9.09 10.79
N LYS A 56 2.61 -9.11 9.85
CA LYS A 56 2.40 -9.79 8.57
C LYS A 56 2.62 -11.28 8.76
N SER A 57 1.66 -12.09 8.31
CA SER A 57 1.88 -13.53 8.18
C SER A 57 2.65 -13.80 6.90
N THR A 58 3.60 -14.72 6.96
CA THR A 58 4.54 -15.00 5.88
C THR A 58 4.76 -16.49 5.76
N ILE A 59 4.76 -16.98 4.52
CA ILE A 59 5.26 -18.31 4.18
C ILE A 59 6.54 -18.17 3.38
N TRP A 60 7.37 -19.20 3.43
CA TRP A 60 8.55 -19.31 2.60
C TRP A 60 8.36 -20.49 1.66
N ILE A 61 8.80 -20.29 0.43
CA ILE A 61 8.71 -21.26 -0.65
C ILE A 61 10.09 -21.39 -1.30
N ASN A 62 10.39 -22.55 -1.85
CA ASN A 62 11.56 -22.73 -2.69
C ASN A 62 11.16 -22.72 -4.16
N PHE A 63 11.89 -21.96 -4.97
CA PHE A 63 11.73 -21.91 -6.41
C PHE A 63 13.11 -21.69 -7.05
N ASN A 64 13.49 -22.56 -7.98
CA ASN A 64 14.81 -22.52 -8.65
C ASN A 64 15.98 -22.32 -7.66
N GLU A 65 16.06 -23.15 -6.63
CA GLU A 65 17.11 -23.14 -5.60
C GLU A 65 17.18 -21.87 -4.73
N LYS A 66 16.25 -20.93 -4.90
CA LYS A 66 16.11 -19.74 -4.07
C LYS A 66 14.91 -19.86 -3.13
N THR A 67 15.05 -19.28 -1.95
CA THR A 67 13.95 -19.13 -0.99
C THR A 67 13.30 -17.76 -1.14
N TYR A 68 11.99 -17.76 -1.36
CA TYR A 68 11.20 -16.54 -1.42
C TYR A 68 10.24 -16.45 -0.23
N SER A 69 10.07 -15.25 0.31
CA SER A 69 9.05 -14.97 1.32
C SER A 69 7.79 -14.42 0.65
N VAL A 70 6.64 -15.04 0.91
CA VAL A 70 5.35 -14.60 0.39
C VAL A 70 4.48 -14.16 1.56
N GLY A 71 4.07 -12.90 1.53
CA GLY A 71 3.15 -12.35 2.51
C GLY A 71 1.73 -12.84 2.25
N ILE A 72 1.08 -13.41 3.27
CA ILE A 72 -0.28 -13.95 3.17
C ILE A 72 -1.17 -13.45 4.31
N PRO A 73 -2.50 -13.34 4.11
CA PRO A 73 -3.43 -13.03 5.20
C PRO A 73 -3.39 -14.09 6.30
N TYR A 74 -3.54 -13.70 7.57
CA TYR A 74 -3.51 -14.63 8.70
C TYR A 74 -4.55 -15.76 8.56
N ASN A 75 -5.78 -15.41 8.16
CA ASN A 75 -6.88 -16.35 7.97
C ASN A 75 -6.61 -17.39 6.88
N GLU A 76 -5.75 -17.09 5.91
CA GLU A 76 -5.29 -18.06 4.92
C GLU A 76 -4.05 -18.82 5.42
N CYS A 77 -3.14 -18.13 6.11
CA CYS A 77 -1.90 -18.69 6.63
C CYS A 77 -2.12 -19.90 7.53
N VAL A 78 -3.08 -19.81 8.45
CA VAL A 78 -3.37 -20.87 9.41
C VAL A 78 -3.93 -22.15 8.76
N ASN A 79 -4.40 -22.06 7.53
CA ASN A 79 -4.92 -23.21 6.78
C ASN A 79 -3.82 -24.02 6.10
N TYR A 80 -2.60 -23.48 6.05
CA TYR A 80 -1.45 -24.15 5.47
C TYR A 80 -0.53 -24.70 6.56
N SER A 81 0.14 -25.79 6.22
CA SER A 81 1.21 -26.43 6.98
C SER A 81 2.50 -26.49 6.17
N VAL A 82 3.62 -26.73 6.85
CA VAL A 82 4.89 -27.02 6.15
C VAL A 82 4.71 -28.27 5.29
N ASN A 83 5.26 -28.22 4.07
CA ASN A 83 5.11 -29.19 2.97
C ASN A 83 3.79 -29.13 2.19
N ASP A 84 2.82 -28.33 2.60
CA ASP A 84 1.62 -28.12 1.79
C ASP A 84 1.96 -27.42 0.48
N LYS A 85 1.13 -27.71 -0.53
CA LYS A 85 1.20 -27.02 -1.82
C LYS A 85 0.37 -25.75 -1.75
N ILE A 86 0.96 -24.66 -2.22
CA ILE A 86 0.28 -23.38 -2.36
C ILE A 86 0.46 -22.84 -3.78
N GLU A 87 -0.61 -22.21 -4.28
CA GLU A 87 -0.58 -21.47 -5.53
C GLU A 87 -0.16 -20.02 -5.25
N VAL A 88 0.92 -19.59 -5.90
CA VAL A 88 1.49 -18.25 -5.77
C VAL A 88 1.73 -17.68 -7.15
N LEU A 89 1.77 -16.35 -7.24
CA LEU A 89 1.99 -15.63 -8.48
C LEU A 89 3.43 -15.12 -8.54
N TYR A 90 4.11 -15.30 -9.65
CA TYR A 90 5.45 -14.77 -9.85
C TYR A 90 5.43 -13.44 -10.61
N ASN A 91 5.93 -12.39 -9.97
CA ASN A 91 6.16 -11.09 -10.59
C ASN A 91 7.59 -11.04 -11.15
N LYS A 92 7.70 -11.17 -12.48
CA LYS A 92 8.98 -11.16 -13.20
C LYS A 92 9.72 -9.83 -13.10
N ASN A 93 9.02 -8.71 -12.91
CA ASN A 93 9.64 -7.38 -12.90
C ASN A 93 10.45 -7.14 -11.63
N ASN A 94 10.03 -7.74 -10.52
CA ASN A 94 10.61 -7.50 -9.19
C ASN A 94 11.29 -8.76 -8.61
N ASP A 95 11.34 -9.88 -9.34
CA ASP A 95 11.78 -11.21 -8.84
C ASP A 95 11.13 -11.53 -7.47
N GLU A 96 9.80 -11.43 -7.41
CA GLU A 96 9.03 -11.64 -6.18
C GLU A 96 7.84 -12.56 -6.40
N PHE A 97 7.49 -13.30 -5.35
CA PHE A 97 6.26 -14.08 -5.31
C PHE A 97 5.21 -13.36 -4.46
N ILE A 98 3.99 -13.28 -5.00
CA ILE A 98 2.84 -12.66 -4.34
C ILE A 98 1.70 -13.66 -4.21
N TYR A 99 0.92 -13.51 -3.15
CA TYR A 99 -0.31 -14.26 -2.95
C TYR A 99 -1.51 -13.43 -3.42
N ARG A 100 -2.43 -14.06 -4.14
CA ARG A 100 -3.63 -13.40 -4.65
C ARG A 100 -4.57 -13.06 -3.49
N VAL A 101 -4.79 -11.78 -3.27
CA VAL A 101 -5.77 -11.28 -2.30
C VAL A 101 -6.96 -10.64 -3.00
N LYS A 102 -8.18 -10.88 -2.47
CA LYS A 102 -9.41 -10.29 -3.02
C LYS A 102 -9.38 -8.75 -2.92
N ASN A 103 -8.90 -8.23 -1.80
CA ASN A 103 -8.89 -6.80 -1.50
C ASN A 103 -7.46 -6.30 -1.27
N PRO A 104 -6.71 -5.96 -2.32
CA PRO A 104 -5.37 -5.41 -2.17
C PRO A 104 -5.40 -4.05 -1.46
N LYS A 105 -4.47 -3.85 -0.53
CA LYS A 105 -4.35 -2.61 0.28
C LYS A 105 -4.14 -1.33 -0.56
N TYR A 106 -3.67 -1.46 -1.80
CA TYR A 106 -3.28 -0.33 -2.65
C TYR A 106 -4.45 0.59 -2.94
N LEU A 107 -5.65 0.05 -3.22
CA LEU A 107 -6.84 0.86 -3.50
C LEU A 107 -7.22 1.75 -2.30
N LYS A 108 -7.23 1.16 -1.09
CA LYS A 108 -7.50 1.89 0.16
C LYS A 108 -6.46 3.00 0.39
N ASN A 109 -5.19 2.71 0.13
CA ASN A 109 -4.11 3.68 0.27
C ASN A 109 -4.23 4.83 -0.74
N ILE A 110 -4.62 4.54 -1.98
CA ILE A 110 -4.86 5.56 -3.03
C ILE A 110 -5.99 6.48 -2.59
N ILE A 111 -7.12 5.94 -2.11
CA ILE A 111 -8.25 6.74 -1.62
C ILE A 111 -7.81 7.64 -0.46
N LEU A 112 -7.08 7.07 0.51
CA LEU A 112 -6.59 7.82 1.67
C LEU A 112 -5.64 8.96 1.26
N LEU A 113 -4.67 8.67 0.39
CA LEU A 113 -3.74 9.69 -0.12
C LEU A 113 -4.46 10.75 -0.96
N GLY A 114 -5.48 10.36 -1.73
CA GLY A 114 -6.34 11.28 -2.47
C GLY A 114 -7.09 12.25 -1.54
N ILE A 115 -7.66 11.76 -0.45
CA ILE A 115 -8.32 12.60 0.56
C ILE A 115 -7.30 13.58 1.18
N PHE A 116 -6.12 13.10 1.58
CA PHE A 116 -5.08 13.98 2.11
C PHE A 116 -4.65 15.04 1.09
N LEU A 117 -4.48 14.66 -0.17
CA LEU A 117 -4.13 15.61 -1.23
C LEU A 117 -5.18 16.72 -1.35
N LEU A 118 -6.47 16.37 -1.35
CA LEU A 118 -7.56 17.36 -1.39
C LEU A 118 -7.54 18.30 -0.18
N ILE A 119 -7.35 17.77 1.02
CA ILE A 119 -7.22 18.57 2.25
C ILE A 119 -6.03 19.53 2.15
N PHE A 120 -4.87 19.05 1.70
CA PHE A 120 -3.66 19.86 1.61
C PHE A 120 -3.63 20.80 0.40
N LEU A 121 -4.49 20.63 -0.61
CA LEU A 121 -4.65 21.58 -1.70
C LEU A 121 -5.44 22.83 -1.29
N LEU A 122 -6.17 22.81 -0.18
CA LEU A 122 -6.88 24.00 0.31
C LEU A 122 -5.89 25.08 0.76
N PRO A 123 -6.10 26.37 0.44
CA PRO A 123 -5.19 27.45 0.80
C PRO A 123 -5.31 27.80 2.30
N TRP A 124 -4.78 26.94 3.17
CA TRP A 124 -4.92 27.03 4.62
C TRP A 124 -4.49 28.36 5.21
N ARG A 125 -3.46 28.99 4.63
CA ARG A 125 -3.03 30.33 5.08
C ARG A 125 -4.13 31.37 4.88
N TYR A 126 -4.77 31.36 3.71
CA TYR A 126 -5.89 32.26 3.43
C TYR A 126 -7.11 31.95 4.31
N ILE A 127 -7.43 30.67 4.50
CA ILE A 127 -8.56 30.25 5.35
C ILE A 127 -8.34 30.71 6.80
N ASN A 128 -7.15 30.49 7.35
CA ASN A 128 -6.82 30.88 8.72
C ASN A 128 -6.86 32.40 8.91
N GLU A 129 -6.27 33.18 7.99
CA GLU A 129 -6.30 34.65 8.05
C GLU A 129 -7.75 35.17 8.06
N LYS A 130 -8.62 34.65 7.19
CA LYS A 130 -10.03 35.05 7.14
C LYS A 130 -10.80 34.66 8.40
N LEU A 131 -10.54 33.47 8.95
CA LEU A 131 -11.23 32.96 10.12
C LEU A 131 -10.85 33.74 11.39
N LEU A 132 -9.59 34.18 11.50
CA LEU A 132 -9.14 35.09 12.57
C LEU A 132 -9.83 36.45 12.50
N ILE A 133 -9.97 37.04 11.31
CA ILE A 133 -10.64 38.34 11.12
C ILE A 133 -12.11 38.27 11.55
N VAL A 134 -12.84 37.21 11.16
CA VAL A 134 -14.25 37.02 11.57
C VAL A 134 -14.40 36.85 13.07
N ARG A 135 -13.41 36.25 13.76
CA ARG A 135 -13.43 36.07 15.21
C ARG A 135 -13.17 37.39 15.94
N ALA A 136 -12.28 38.23 15.41
CA ALA A 136 -11.99 39.55 15.96
C ALA A 136 -13.15 40.55 15.82
N SER A 137 -14.05 40.37 14.84
CA SER A 137 -15.22 41.25 14.66
C SER A 137 -16.44 40.86 15.52
N ARG A 138 -16.37 39.77 16.28
CA ARG A 138 -17.46 39.29 17.17
C ARG A 138 -17.22 39.56 18.65
N ASN A 139 -16.00 39.98 19.01
CA ASN A 139 -15.64 40.44 20.36
C ASN A 139 -15.56 41.96 20.38
#